data_AF-A0A484S347-F1
#
_entry.id   AF-A0A484S347-F1
#
_cell.length_a   1.000
_cell.length_b   1.000
_cell.length_c   1.000
_cell.angle_alpha   90.00
_cell.angle_beta   90.00
_cell.angle_gamma   90.00
#
_symmetry.space_group_name_H-M   'P 1'
#
loop_
_entity.id
_entity.type
_entity.pdbx_description
1 polymer ?
#
loop_
_entity_poly.entity_id
_entity_poly.type
_entity_poly.pdbx_seq_one_letter_code
_entity_poly.pdbx_strand_id
1 'polypeptide(L)'
;MSGAQAPALKSATPALRQVAWALKATTAAMAVILSVQPAHAQSMEERLRTQLRSATQQLQQLQSQQAQVNAAKVAAETQRDAAQKEIEQLRAQLGKAQGAAEQLAGQQDAMRASANSQIAAANTQLGKFKDAYDELLTLARSKEAERVALSGNLQQRDAQLKTCEVKNDELYAAGKEILAAYESFSTGDMLALRQPFSQKARVAFDEKAQGYGDKLYDGKYDPRMVPQPEAKSAQ
;
A
#
# COMPACT_ATOMS: atom_id res chain seq x y z
N MET A 1 -3.40 -43.40 -0.48
CA MET A 1 -3.15 -44.68 -1.17
C MET A 1 -3.15 -44.43 -2.66
N SER A 2 -2.32 -45.15 -3.42
CA SER A 2 -2.08 -45.01 -4.87
C SER A 2 -1.19 -43.80 -5.22
N GLY A 3 -0.06 -43.92 -5.92
CA GLY A 3 0.51 -45.04 -6.67
C GLY A 3 1.29 -44.46 -7.87
N ALA A 4 2.52 -44.96 -8.07
CA ALA A 4 3.39 -44.87 -9.27
C ALA A 4 3.92 -43.47 -9.71
N GLN A 5 5.22 -43.18 -9.81
CA GLN A 5 6.42 -43.76 -10.46
C GLN A 5 6.84 -43.04 -11.76
N ALA A 6 8.18 -42.99 -11.95
CA ALA A 6 9.01 -42.50 -13.06
C ALA A 6 9.39 -41.00 -12.99
N PRO A 7 10.68 -40.64 -13.24
CA PRO A 7 11.34 -40.95 -14.51
C PRO A 7 12.65 -41.74 -14.42
N ALA A 8 12.95 -42.34 -15.56
CA ALA A 8 14.12 -43.13 -15.88
C ALA A 8 15.37 -42.26 -16.09
N LEU A 9 16.52 -42.76 -15.64
CA LEU A 9 17.79 -42.61 -16.37
C LEU A 9 18.58 -43.92 -16.21
N LYS A 10 18.72 -44.59 -17.35
CA LYS A 10 19.45 -45.84 -17.56
C LYS A 10 20.94 -45.55 -17.64
N SER A 11 21.70 -46.59 -17.26
CA SER A 11 23.02 -46.99 -17.75
C SER A 11 24.18 -46.02 -17.54
N ALA A 12 25.42 -46.45 -17.35
CA ALA A 12 26.08 -47.70 -16.99
C ALA A 12 27.54 -47.36 -17.27
N THR A 13 28.45 -47.51 -16.32
CA THR A 13 29.85 -47.83 -16.65
C THR A 13 30.58 -48.34 -15.41
N PRO A 14 30.92 -49.64 -15.37
CA PRO A 14 31.69 -50.25 -14.30
C PRO A 14 33.19 -50.09 -14.58
N ALA A 15 33.74 -48.90 -14.33
CA ALA A 15 35.19 -48.63 -14.45
C ALA A 15 35.99 -49.03 -13.19
N LEU A 16 35.61 -50.13 -12.54
CA LEU A 16 36.26 -50.66 -11.32
C LEU A 16 36.62 -52.16 -11.41
N ARG A 17 36.82 -52.69 -12.63
CA ARG A 17 37.26 -54.09 -12.86
C ARG A 17 38.42 -54.16 -13.86
N GLN A 18 39.50 -53.42 -13.60
CA GLN A 18 40.71 -53.41 -14.45
C GLN A 18 42.03 -53.61 -13.65
N VAL A 19 41.99 -54.06 -12.38
CA VAL A 19 43.22 -54.25 -11.56
C VAL A 19 43.51 -55.73 -11.21
N ALA A 20 42.93 -56.70 -11.94
CA ALA A 20 43.04 -58.11 -11.56
C ALA A 20 43.52 -59.06 -12.67
N TRP A 21 44.32 -58.61 -13.64
CA TRP A 21 44.85 -59.46 -14.72
C TRP A 21 46.32 -59.19 -15.06
N ALA A 22 47.20 -59.29 -14.05
CA ALA A 22 48.63 -59.43 -14.31
C ALA A 22 49.29 -60.33 -13.26
N LEU A 23 48.80 -61.56 -13.15
CA LEU A 23 49.59 -62.66 -12.62
C LEU A 23 49.18 -63.93 -13.35
N LYS A 24 50.17 -64.73 -13.77
CA LYS A 24 50.11 -66.03 -14.47
C LYS A 24 50.33 -65.99 -15.98
N ALA A 25 51.53 -65.61 -16.38
CA ALA A 25 52.18 -66.21 -17.54
C ALA A 25 53.70 -66.13 -17.35
N THR A 26 54.29 -67.19 -16.78
CA THR A 26 55.58 -67.80 -17.15
C THR A 26 56.12 -68.64 -15.98
N THR A 27 55.66 -69.88 -15.90
CA THR A 27 56.34 -70.98 -15.20
C THR A 27 56.17 -72.22 -16.07
N ALA A 28 57.25 -72.66 -16.71
CA ALA A 28 57.57 -74.07 -17.05
C ALA A 28 58.51 -74.13 -18.26
N ALA A 29 59.81 -74.22 -17.97
CA ALA A 29 60.73 -75.00 -18.79
C ALA A 29 61.90 -75.42 -17.87
N MET A 30 61.71 -76.54 -17.18
CA MET A 30 62.76 -77.25 -16.46
C MET A 30 62.77 -78.69 -16.98
N ALA A 31 63.98 -79.27 -17.01
CA ALA A 31 64.33 -80.67 -17.23
C ALA A 31 64.69 -81.03 -18.69
N VAL A 32 65.84 -81.65 -19.03
CA VAL A 32 66.93 -82.21 -18.19
C VAL A 32 68.12 -82.72 -19.06
N ILE A 33 69.27 -82.92 -18.38
CA ILE A 33 70.37 -83.89 -18.65
C ILE A 33 71.56 -83.51 -19.58
N LEU A 34 72.67 -83.23 -18.90
CA LEU A 34 73.95 -83.96 -18.92
C LEU A 34 74.90 -83.77 -20.12
N SER A 35 75.90 -82.93 -19.91
CA SER A 35 77.29 -83.23 -20.32
C SER A 35 78.26 -82.62 -19.31
N VAL A 36 79.06 -83.50 -18.70
CA VAL A 36 80.28 -83.19 -17.95
C VAL A 36 81.39 -82.97 -18.96
N GLN A 37 82.16 -81.87 -18.87
CA GLN A 37 83.62 -81.80 -19.04
C GLN A 37 84.16 -80.35 -19.00
N PRO A 38 85.47 -80.14 -18.76
CA PRO A 38 85.97 -79.16 -17.80
C PRO A 38 86.39 -77.83 -18.43
N ALA A 39 86.04 -76.72 -17.79
CA ALA A 39 86.71 -75.42 -17.99
C ALA A 39 86.44 -74.49 -16.80
N HIS A 40 86.67 -74.98 -15.58
CA HIS A 40 86.66 -74.16 -14.36
C HIS A 40 87.95 -73.34 -14.27
N ALA A 41 88.10 -72.35 -15.17
CA ALA A 41 89.09 -71.28 -15.06
C ALA A 41 88.78 -70.10 -16.00
N GLN A 42 88.09 -70.33 -17.13
CA GLN A 42 87.68 -69.27 -18.08
C GLN A 42 86.21 -68.80 -17.90
N SER A 43 85.35 -69.57 -17.21
CA SER A 43 83.93 -69.26 -17.01
C SER A 43 83.62 -68.24 -15.89
N MET A 44 84.50 -68.12 -14.90
CA MET A 44 84.38 -67.10 -13.84
C MET A 44 84.56 -65.70 -14.40
N GLU A 45 85.55 -65.50 -15.27
CA GLU A 45 85.84 -64.21 -15.92
C GLU A 45 84.72 -63.79 -16.87
N GLU A 46 84.13 -64.73 -17.61
CA GLU A 46 83.01 -64.48 -18.51
C GLU A 46 81.70 -64.19 -17.75
N ARG A 47 81.51 -64.82 -16.59
CA ARG A 47 80.42 -64.51 -15.64
C ARG A 47 80.61 -63.16 -14.96
N LEU A 48 81.84 -62.79 -14.60
CA LEU A 48 82.20 -61.47 -14.08
C LEU A 48 82.00 -60.38 -15.15
N ARG A 49 82.34 -60.65 -16.41
CA ARG A 49 82.09 -59.72 -17.53
C ARG A 49 80.60 -59.55 -17.82
N THR A 50 79.82 -60.63 -17.79
CA THR A 50 78.35 -60.55 -17.98
C THR A 50 77.66 -59.89 -16.78
N GLN A 51 78.12 -60.15 -15.54
CA GLN A 51 77.67 -59.44 -14.35
C GLN A 51 78.02 -57.95 -14.40
N LEU A 52 79.23 -57.60 -14.87
CA LEU A 52 79.62 -56.20 -15.04
C LEU A 52 78.75 -55.52 -16.10
N ARG A 53 78.54 -56.13 -17.28
CA ARG A 53 77.64 -55.58 -18.32
C ARG A 53 76.21 -55.44 -17.82
N SER A 54 75.69 -56.43 -17.09
CA SER A 54 74.36 -56.38 -16.49
C SER A 54 74.26 -55.28 -15.43
N ALA A 55 75.29 -55.10 -14.60
CA ALA A 55 75.34 -54.03 -13.61
C ALA A 55 75.44 -52.66 -14.29
N THR A 56 76.20 -52.51 -15.37
CA THR A 56 76.26 -51.29 -16.17
C THR A 56 74.91 -50.98 -16.83
N GLN A 57 74.22 -51.99 -17.37
CA GLN A 57 72.86 -51.82 -17.91
C GLN A 57 71.85 -51.43 -16.82
N GLN A 58 71.93 -52.04 -15.64
CA GLN A 58 71.08 -51.67 -14.49
C GLN A 58 71.37 -50.24 -14.01
N LEU A 59 72.63 -49.82 -13.95
CA LEU A 59 72.99 -48.45 -13.60
C LEU A 59 72.46 -47.44 -14.64
N GLN A 60 72.60 -47.74 -15.93
CA GLN A 60 72.06 -46.89 -16.99
C GLN A 60 70.53 -46.81 -16.93
N GLN A 61 69.86 -47.95 -16.66
CA GLN A 61 68.41 -48.00 -16.49
C GLN A 61 67.96 -47.21 -15.24
N LEU A 62 68.62 -47.37 -14.10
CA LEU A 62 68.33 -46.61 -12.88
C LEU A 62 68.60 -45.11 -13.07
N GLN A 63 69.67 -44.73 -13.77
CA GLN A 63 69.96 -43.34 -14.10
C GLN A 63 68.88 -42.73 -14.99
N SER A 64 68.39 -43.48 -15.99
CA SER A 64 67.27 -43.05 -16.83
C SER A 64 65.95 -42.92 -16.04
N GLN A 65 65.68 -43.85 -15.13
CA GLN A 65 64.50 -43.79 -14.25
C GLN A 65 64.60 -42.63 -13.27
N GLN A 66 65.77 -42.36 -12.71
CA GLN A 66 65.99 -41.22 -11.83
C GLN A 66 65.78 -39.89 -12.58
N ALA A 67 66.27 -39.78 -13.82
CA ALA A 67 65.99 -38.63 -14.67
C ALA A 67 64.48 -38.49 -14.96
N GLN A 68 63.78 -39.59 -15.23
CA GLN A 68 62.34 -39.59 -15.50
C GLN A 68 61.51 -39.20 -14.26
N VAL A 69 61.84 -39.73 -13.08
CA VAL A 69 61.17 -39.39 -11.81
C VAL A 69 61.44 -37.94 -11.42
N ASN A 70 62.68 -37.45 -11.61
CA ASN A 70 62.99 -36.05 -11.37
C ASN A 70 62.23 -35.12 -12.33
N ALA A 71 62.13 -35.49 -13.61
CA ALA A 71 61.31 -34.74 -14.57
C ALA A 71 59.82 -34.75 -14.20
N ALA A 72 59.27 -35.89 -13.78
CA ALA A 72 57.90 -36.01 -13.31
C ALA A 72 57.65 -35.22 -12.02
N LYS A 73 58.62 -35.18 -11.11
CA LYS A 73 58.56 -34.37 -9.87
C LYS A 73 58.51 -32.89 -10.19
N VAL A 74 59.39 -32.40 -11.08
CA VAL A 74 59.38 -30.99 -11.51
C VAL A 74 58.06 -30.64 -12.22
N ALA A 75 57.53 -31.54 -13.05
CA ALA A 75 56.22 -31.36 -13.69
C ALA A 75 55.07 -31.31 -12.65
N ALA A 76 55.10 -32.17 -11.62
CA ALA A 76 54.11 -32.16 -10.56
C ALA A 76 54.22 -30.92 -9.66
N GLU A 77 55.44 -30.46 -9.35
CA GLU A 77 55.69 -29.24 -8.57
C GLU A 77 55.21 -28.00 -9.33
N THR A 78 55.50 -27.90 -10.63
CA THR A 78 55.00 -26.80 -11.47
C THR A 78 53.48 -26.79 -11.60
N GLN A 79 52.83 -27.95 -11.75
CA GLN A 79 51.37 -28.06 -11.74
C GLN A 79 50.76 -27.69 -10.38
N ARG A 80 51.37 -28.11 -9.28
CA ARG A 80 50.93 -27.73 -7.93
C ARG A 80 51.03 -26.21 -7.75
N ASP A 81 52.14 -25.61 -8.14
CA ASP A 81 52.36 -24.17 -7.99
C ASP A 81 51.40 -23.37 -8.89
N ALA A 82 51.08 -23.87 -10.09
CA ALA A 82 50.06 -23.29 -10.95
C ALA A 82 48.65 -23.38 -10.31
N ALA A 83 48.27 -24.57 -9.81
CA ALA A 83 47.00 -24.77 -9.14
C ALA A 83 46.85 -23.94 -7.85
N GLN A 84 47.94 -23.78 -7.08
CA GLN A 84 47.96 -22.90 -5.91
C GLN A 84 47.70 -21.44 -6.30
N LYS A 85 48.34 -20.95 -7.37
CA LYS A 85 48.08 -19.60 -7.90
C LYS A 85 46.64 -19.43 -8.36
N GLU A 86 46.07 -20.42 -9.05
CA GLU A 86 44.66 -20.38 -9.46
C GLU A 86 43.70 -20.34 -8.25
N ILE A 87 43.96 -21.14 -7.21
CA ILE A 87 43.17 -21.11 -5.98
C ILE A 87 43.24 -19.74 -5.29
N GLU A 88 44.42 -19.13 -5.21
CA GLU A 88 44.59 -17.79 -4.65
C GLU A 88 43.85 -16.74 -5.47
N GLN A 89 43.93 -16.80 -6.80
CA GLN A 89 43.19 -15.91 -7.70
C GLN A 89 41.67 -16.08 -7.56
N LEU A 90 41.18 -17.32 -7.52
CA LEU A 90 39.75 -17.59 -7.35
C LEU A 90 39.25 -17.15 -5.97
N ARG A 91 40.04 -17.35 -4.91
CA ARG A 91 39.72 -16.82 -3.56
C ARG A 91 39.67 -15.31 -3.55
N ALA A 92 40.61 -14.63 -4.21
CA ALA A 92 40.59 -13.18 -4.32
C ALA A 92 39.38 -12.67 -5.11
N GLN A 93 38.98 -13.35 -6.19
CA GLN A 93 37.77 -13.02 -6.96
C GLN A 93 36.50 -13.26 -6.15
N LEU A 94 36.42 -14.36 -5.39
CA LEU A 94 35.29 -14.68 -4.53
C LEU A 94 35.14 -13.62 -3.43
N GLY A 95 36.23 -13.22 -2.77
CA GLY A 95 36.22 -12.14 -1.77
C GLY A 95 35.75 -10.80 -2.36
N LYS A 96 36.18 -10.45 -3.58
CA LYS A 96 35.69 -9.26 -4.29
C LYS A 96 34.20 -9.36 -4.63
N ALA A 97 33.75 -10.51 -5.11
CA ALA A 97 32.35 -10.74 -5.45
C ALA A 97 31.44 -10.70 -4.21
N GLN A 98 31.89 -11.27 -3.09
CA GLN A 98 31.19 -11.19 -1.80
C GLN A 98 31.09 -9.75 -1.29
N GLY A 99 32.20 -9.01 -1.30
CA GLY A 99 32.19 -7.60 -0.89
C GLY A 99 31.27 -6.74 -1.78
N ALA A 100 31.28 -6.97 -3.09
CA ALA A 100 30.36 -6.29 -4.01
C ALA A 100 28.88 -6.67 -3.76
N ALA A 101 28.61 -7.94 -3.46
CA ALA A 101 27.26 -8.41 -3.14
C ALA A 101 26.74 -7.79 -1.83
N GLU A 102 27.57 -7.73 -0.78
CA GLU A 102 27.24 -7.06 0.49
C GLU A 102 27.00 -5.56 0.29
N GLN A 103 27.84 -4.88 -0.49
CA GLN A 103 27.66 -3.46 -0.80
C GLN A 103 26.37 -3.21 -1.59
N LEU A 104 26.02 -4.09 -2.54
CA LEU A 104 24.77 -3.98 -3.29
C LEU A 104 23.55 -4.29 -2.43
N ALA A 105 23.64 -5.28 -1.53
CA ALA A 105 22.59 -5.58 -0.55
C ALA A 105 22.35 -4.38 0.37
N GLY A 106 23.41 -3.78 0.92
CA GLY A 106 23.29 -2.58 1.75
C GLY A 106 22.68 -1.38 1.01
N GLN A 107 23.05 -1.17 -0.27
CA GLN A 107 22.43 -0.15 -1.10
C GLN A 107 20.94 -0.43 -1.38
N GLN A 108 20.59 -1.68 -1.66
CA GLN A 108 19.21 -2.09 -1.89
C GLN A 108 18.36 -1.87 -0.64
N ASP A 109 18.87 -2.22 0.54
CA ASP A 109 18.16 -2.03 1.81
C ASP A 109 18.02 -0.54 2.16
N ALA A 110 19.05 0.27 1.95
CA ALA A 110 18.97 1.71 2.10
C ALA A 110 17.94 2.34 1.15
N MET A 111 17.92 1.91 -0.11
CA MET A 111 16.94 2.37 -1.11
C MET A 111 15.52 1.97 -0.72
N ARG A 112 15.30 0.73 -0.26
CA ARG A 112 14.00 0.26 0.24
C ARG A 112 13.55 1.03 1.47
N ALA A 113 14.44 1.29 2.42
CA ALA A 113 14.14 2.07 3.60
C ALA A 113 13.75 3.51 3.24
N SER A 114 14.48 4.14 2.31
CA SER A 114 14.14 5.48 1.79
C SER A 114 12.80 5.49 1.06
N ALA A 115 12.54 4.52 0.19
CA ALA A 115 11.27 4.41 -0.53
C ALA A 115 10.09 4.21 0.44
N ASN A 116 10.23 3.33 1.43
CA ASN A 116 9.21 3.11 2.45
C ASN A 116 8.96 4.36 3.29
N SER A 117 10.01 5.11 3.64
CA SER A 117 9.88 6.38 4.35
C SER A 117 9.14 7.43 3.51
N GLN A 118 9.46 7.54 2.23
CA GLN A 118 8.78 8.45 1.30
C GLN A 118 7.31 8.07 1.12
N ILE A 119 7.00 6.78 0.98
CA ILE A 119 5.61 6.29 0.89
C ILE A 119 4.84 6.62 2.19
N ALA A 120 5.44 6.40 3.36
CA ALA A 120 4.82 6.72 4.65
C ALA A 120 4.57 8.23 4.79
N ALA A 121 5.54 9.07 4.40
CA ALA A 121 5.38 10.52 4.40
C ALA A 121 4.28 10.98 3.43
N ALA A 122 4.27 10.43 2.21
CA ALA A 122 3.25 10.73 1.20
C ALA A 122 1.85 10.31 1.68
N ASN A 123 1.69 9.12 2.28
CA ASN A 123 0.43 8.67 2.85
C ASN A 123 -0.03 9.57 4.00
N THR A 124 0.88 10.05 4.83
CA THR A 124 0.57 11.00 5.91
C THR A 124 0.08 12.33 5.35
N GLN A 125 0.71 12.84 4.29
CA GLN A 125 0.27 14.06 3.60
C GLN A 125 -1.11 13.87 2.94
N LEU A 126 -1.32 12.75 2.24
CA LEU A 126 -2.61 12.42 1.65
C LEU A 126 -3.72 12.31 2.69
N GLY A 127 -3.43 11.74 3.87
CA GLY A 127 -4.35 11.74 5.01
C GLY A 127 -4.74 13.15 5.43
N LYS A 128 -3.74 14.02 5.67
CA LYS A 128 -3.98 15.44 6.04
C LYS A 128 -4.80 16.20 4.99
N PHE A 129 -4.55 15.97 3.70
CA PHE A 129 -5.33 16.62 2.64
C PHE A 129 -6.77 16.13 2.60
N LYS A 130 -7.02 14.84 2.84
CA LYS A 130 -8.38 14.29 2.96
C LYS A 130 -9.10 14.87 4.16
N ASP A 131 -8.46 14.87 5.33
CA ASP A 131 -9.03 15.42 6.56
C ASP A 131 -9.39 16.91 6.39
N ALA A 132 -8.48 17.70 5.83
CA ALA A 132 -8.71 19.13 5.55
C ALA A 132 -9.84 19.34 4.52
N TYR A 133 -9.95 18.45 3.52
CA TYR A 133 -11.03 18.51 2.55
C TYR A 133 -12.39 18.17 3.17
N ASP A 134 -12.45 17.14 4.02
CA ASP A 134 -13.67 16.74 4.72
C ASP A 134 -14.11 17.81 5.75
N GLU A 135 -13.16 18.44 6.42
CA GLU A 135 -13.42 19.59 7.30
C GLU A 135 -13.99 20.77 6.52
N LEU A 136 -13.38 21.13 5.39
CA LEU A 136 -13.86 22.21 4.52
C LEU A 136 -15.25 21.91 3.96
N LEU A 137 -15.51 20.66 3.56
CA LEU A 137 -16.82 20.23 3.08
C LEU A 137 -17.89 20.33 4.17
N THR A 138 -17.54 19.93 5.39
CA THR A 138 -18.43 20.05 6.55
C THR A 138 -18.74 21.51 6.87
N LEU A 139 -17.72 22.37 6.86
CA LEU A 139 -17.87 23.81 7.06
C LEU A 139 -18.74 24.45 5.96
N ALA A 140 -18.53 24.07 4.69
CA ALA A 140 -19.34 24.57 3.57
C ALA A 140 -20.82 24.18 3.72
N ARG A 141 -21.09 22.93 4.12
CA ARG A 141 -22.45 22.45 4.40
C ARG A 141 -23.08 23.18 5.59
N SER A 142 -22.32 23.42 6.67
CA SER A 142 -22.83 24.17 7.82
C SER A 142 -23.20 25.61 7.43
N LYS A 143 -22.34 26.27 6.64
CA LYS A 143 -22.57 27.63 6.15
C LYS A 143 -23.77 27.71 5.23
N GLU A 144 -23.96 26.73 4.36
CA GLU A 144 -25.15 26.68 3.50
C GLU A 144 -26.42 26.44 4.32
N ALA A 145 -26.38 25.56 5.32
CA ALA A 145 -27.51 25.36 6.23
C ALA A 145 -27.85 26.64 7.03
N GLU A 146 -26.85 27.35 7.54
CA GLU A 146 -27.01 28.67 8.18
C GLU A 146 -27.64 29.68 7.22
N ARG A 147 -27.17 29.74 5.97
CA ARG A 147 -27.71 30.64 4.93
C ARG A 147 -29.18 30.35 4.65
N VAL A 148 -29.54 29.08 4.48
CA VAL A 148 -30.93 28.66 4.24
C VAL A 148 -31.82 28.99 5.44
N ALA A 149 -31.35 28.71 6.66
CA ALA A 149 -32.09 29.03 7.89
C ALA A 149 -32.30 30.55 8.04
N LEU A 150 -31.26 31.35 7.83
CA LEU A 150 -31.35 32.81 7.87
C LEU A 150 -32.28 33.36 6.78
N SER A 151 -32.19 32.84 5.55
CA SER A 151 -33.09 33.22 4.46
C SER A 151 -34.55 32.89 4.79
N GLY A 152 -34.82 31.73 5.38
CA GLY A 152 -36.17 31.35 5.81
C GLY A 152 -36.70 32.25 6.94
N ASN A 153 -35.84 32.57 7.92
CA ASN A 153 -36.19 33.50 9.00
C ASN A 153 -36.47 34.90 8.48
N LEU A 154 -35.69 35.41 7.53
CA LEU A 154 -35.92 36.71 6.89
C LEU A 154 -37.26 36.72 6.15
N GLN A 155 -37.55 35.71 5.33
CA GLN A 155 -38.84 35.59 4.64
C GLN A 155 -40.02 35.55 5.61
N GLN A 156 -39.88 34.84 6.74
CA GLN A 156 -40.92 34.80 7.77
C GLN A 156 -41.10 36.17 8.45
N ARG A 157 -40.00 36.89 8.73
CA ARG A 157 -40.08 38.24 9.30
C ARG A 157 -40.69 39.24 8.32
N ASP A 158 -40.33 39.18 7.05
CA ASP A 158 -40.91 40.03 6.00
C ASP A 158 -42.42 39.79 5.87
N ALA A 159 -42.86 38.54 5.91
CA ALA A 159 -44.28 38.20 5.90
C ALA A 159 -45.00 38.75 7.15
N GLN A 160 -44.38 38.67 8.32
CA GLN A 160 -44.92 39.23 9.55
C GLN A 160 -44.99 40.76 9.53
N LEU A 161 -43.97 41.44 8.99
CA LEU A 161 -43.96 42.89 8.84
C LEU A 161 -45.10 43.34 7.92
N LYS A 162 -45.30 42.68 6.78
CA LYS A 162 -46.43 42.97 5.89
C LYS A 162 -47.79 42.80 6.57
N THR A 163 -47.98 41.70 7.31
CA THR A 163 -49.22 41.51 8.08
C THR A 163 -49.41 42.60 9.14
N CYS A 164 -48.32 43.00 9.81
CA CYS A 164 -48.36 44.08 10.80
C CYS A 164 -48.73 45.43 10.16
N GLU A 165 -48.18 45.73 8.97
CA GLU A 165 -48.53 46.93 8.19
C GLU A 165 -50.02 46.95 7.84
N VAL A 166 -50.55 45.86 7.29
CA VAL A 166 -51.99 45.73 6.97
C VAL A 166 -52.85 45.91 8.21
N LYS A 167 -52.48 45.27 9.33
CA LYS A 167 -53.20 45.40 10.61
C LYS A 167 -53.14 46.82 11.17
N ASN A 168 -52.01 47.50 11.01
CA ASN A 168 -51.87 48.91 11.40
C ASN A 168 -52.81 49.80 10.60
N ASP A 169 -52.86 49.61 9.27
CA ASP A 169 -53.75 50.35 8.39
C ASP A 169 -55.23 50.11 8.74
N GLU A 170 -55.62 48.84 8.98
CA GLU A 170 -56.98 48.47 9.45
C GLU A 170 -57.33 49.17 10.77
N LEU A 171 -56.42 49.16 11.74
CA LEU A 171 -56.62 49.76 13.05
C LEU A 171 -56.70 51.30 12.96
N TYR A 172 -55.90 51.91 12.09
CA TYR A 172 -55.94 53.35 11.83
C TYR A 172 -57.25 53.75 11.11
N ALA A 173 -57.72 52.95 10.16
CA ALA A 173 -59.01 53.15 9.50
C ALA A 173 -60.17 53.04 10.49
N ALA A 174 -60.20 52.00 11.34
CA ALA A 174 -61.18 51.85 12.40
C ALA A 174 -61.17 53.04 13.37
N GLY A 175 -59.98 53.52 13.76
CA GLY A 175 -59.84 54.73 14.58
C GLY A 175 -60.46 55.97 13.93
N LYS A 176 -60.21 56.19 12.63
CA LYS A 176 -60.83 57.29 11.86
C LYS A 176 -62.35 57.16 11.79
N GLU A 177 -62.89 55.97 11.59
CA GLU A 177 -64.33 55.74 11.57
C GLU A 177 -64.97 56.06 12.93
N ILE A 178 -64.33 55.70 14.05
CA ILE A 178 -64.80 56.03 15.39
C ILE A 178 -64.81 57.55 15.62
N LEU A 179 -63.74 58.24 15.20
CA LEU A 179 -63.65 59.71 15.25
C LEU A 179 -64.77 60.35 14.42
N ALA A 180 -64.96 59.91 13.17
CA ALA A 180 -66.01 60.42 12.30
C ALA A 180 -67.42 60.16 12.87
N ALA A 181 -67.63 59.00 13.50
CA ALA A 181 -68.88 58.67 14.17
C ALA A 181 -69.15 59.61 15.35
N TYR A 182 -68.12 59.94 16.14
CA TYR A 182 -68.22 60.91 17.22
C TYR A 182 -68.53 62.32 16.72
N GLU A 183 -67.89 62.75 15.63
CA GLU A 183 -68.16 64.05 14.99
C GLU A 183 -69.59 64.14 14.42
N SER A 184 -70.11 63.03 13.88
CA SER A 184 -71.48 62.97 13.34
C SER A 184 -72.57 62.87 14.41
N PHE A 185 -72.21 62.55 15.66
CA PHE A 185 -73.16 62.36 16.75
C PHE A 185 -73.73 63.71 17.20
N SER A 186 -75.01 63.94 16.88
CA SER A 186 -75.66 65.23 17.05
C SER A 186 -76.43 65.35 18.37
N THR A 187 -76.79 66.58 18.77
CA THR A 187 -77.71 66.83 19.90
C THR A 187 -79.08 66.18 19.71
N GLY A 188 -79.51 65.95 18.47
CA GLY A 188 -80.73 65.20 18.15
C GLY A 188 -80.64 63.72 18.53
N ASP A 189 -79.48 63.10 18.32
CA ASP A 189 -79.22 61.71 18.70
C ASP A 189 -79.20 61.54 20.23
N MET A 190 -78.66 62.51 20.97
CA MET A 190 -78.74 62.53 22.44
C MET A 190 -80.19 62.62 22.95
N LEU A 191 -81.04 63.44 22.30
CA LEU A 191 -82.44 63.58 22.71
C LEU A 191 -83.22 62.27 22.48
N ALA A 192 -82.96 61.59 21.36
CA ALA A 192 -83.53 60.28 21.05
C ALA A 192 -83.10 59.20 22.07
N LEU A 193 -81.85 59.23 22.53
CA LEU A 193 -81.32 58.27 23.51
C LEU A 193 -81.89 58.48 24.92
N ARG A 194 -82.32 59.70 25.26
CA ARG A 194 -82.83 60.09 26.59
C ARG A 194 -84.33 59.81 26.78
N GLN A 195 -85.06 59.43 25.73
CA GLN A 195 -86.48 59.10 25.86
C GLN A 195 -86.69 57.72 26.51
N PRO A 196 -87.61 57.59 27.48
CA PRO A 196 -87.78 56.36 28.30
C PRO A 196 -88.24 55.11 27.52
N PHE A 197 -88.60 55.24 26.23
CA PHE A 197 -89.08 54.14 25.39
C PHE A 197 -88.28 53.91 24.09
N SER A 198 -87.12 54.55 23.90
CA SER A 198 -86.32 54.42 22.67
C SER A 198 -85.42 53.18 22.62
N GLN A 199 -85.94 52.01 22.98
CA GLN A 199 -85.18 50.74 22.98
C GLN A 199 -84.42 50.50 21.66
N LYS A 200 -85.01 50.85 20.51
CA LYS A 200 -84.35 50.74 19.20
C LYS A 200 -83.10 51.61 19.04
N ALA A 201 -83.13 52.84 19.57
CA ALA A 201 -81.97 53.75 19.50
C ALA A 201 -80.82 53.28 20.38
N ARG A 202 -81.13 52.66 21.53
CA ARG A 202 -80.12 52.05 22.41
C ARG A 202 -79.47 50.83 21.76
N VAL A 203 -80.26 49.92 21.21
CA VAL A 203 -79.73 48.73 20.51
C VAL A 203 -78.84 49.13 19.33
N ALA A 204 -79.26 50.09 18.51
CA ALA A 204 -78.46 50.58 17.39
C ALA A 204 -77.12 51.23 17.84
N PHE A 205 -77.09 51.83 19.03
CA PHE A 205 -75.87 52.37 19.62
C PHE A 205 -74.94 51.25 20.10
N ASP A 206 -75.50 50.26 20.79
CA ASP A 206 -74.76 49.09 21.27
C ASP A 206 -74.18 48.28 20.10
N GLU A 207 -74.94 48.09 19.02
CA GLU A 207 -74.49 47.41 17.78
C GLU A 207 -73.32 48.15 17.12
N LYS A 208 -73.39 49.50 17.04
CA LYS A 208 -72.27 50.30 16.52
C LYS A 208 -71.03 50.20 17.41
N ALA A 209 -71.21 50.27 18.73
CA ALA A 209 -70.12 50.15 19.69
C ALA A 209 -69.46 48.76 19.61
N GLN A 210 -70.25 47.69 19.47
CA GLN A 210 -69.77 46.33 19.23
C GLN A 210 -69.01 46.24 17.92
N GLY A 211 -69.57 46.75 16.81
CA GLY A 211 -68.91 46.72 15.51
C GLY A 211 -67.54 47.44 15.49
N TYR A 212 -67.40 48.55 16.22
CA TYR A 212 -66.09 49.20 16.39
C TYR A 212 -65.14 48.39 17.27
N GLY A 213 -65.66 47.77 18.33
CA GLY A 213 -64.90 46.85 19.20
C GLY A 213 -64.34 45.67 18.41
N ASP A 214 -65.16 45.06 17.56
CA ASP A 214 -64.76 43.95 16.69
C ASP A 214 -63.68 44.39 15.70
N LYS A 215 -63.85 45.53 15.02
CA LYS A 215 -62.81 46.07 14.10
C LYS A 215 -61.48 46.34 14.80
N LEU A 216 -61.49 46.90 16.00
CA LEU A 216 -60.29 47.14 16.79
C LEU A 216 -59.63 45.83 17.25
N TYR A 217 -60.44 44.84 17.60
CA TYR A 217 -59.96 43.52 18.02
C TYR A 217 -59.34 42.76 16.83
N ASP A 218 -60.03 42.72 15.70
CA ASP A 218 -59.58 42.06 14.47
C ASP A 218 -58.36 42.75 13.87
N GLY A 219 -58.25 44.08 14.00
CA GLY A 219 -57.09 44.86 13.55
C GLY A 219 -55.85 44.71 14.44
N LYS A 220 -55.93 44.01 15.58
CA LYS A 220 -54.78 43.80 16.46
C LYS A 220 -53.84 42.74 15.88
N TYR A 221 -52.56 43.08 15.70
CA TYR A 221 -51.55 42.13 15.26
C TYR A 221 -51.20 41.10 16.36
N ASP A 222 -51.20 39.81 16.00
CA ASP A 222 -50.67 38.71 16.81
C ASP A 222 -49.46 38.05 16.09
N PRO A 223 -48.25 38.06 16.69
CA PRO A 223 -47.06 37.43 16.12
C PRO A 223 -47.18 35.91 15.89
N ARG A 224 -48.16 35.25 16.50
CA ARG A 224 -48.46 33.82 16.36
C ARG A 224 -49.47 33.54 15.25
N MET A 225 -50.14 34.56 14.75
CA MET A 225 -51.05 34.43 13.62
C MET A 225 -50.23 34.07 12.38
N VAL A 226 -50.57 32.95 11.74
CA VAL A 226 -49.98 32.59 10.45
C VAL A 226 -50.49 33.61 9.44
N PRO A 227 -49.62 34.29 8.66
CA PRO A 227 -50.06 35.18 7.60
C PRO A 227 -51.04 34.42 6.70
N GLN A 228 -52.27 34.90 6.60
CA GLN A 228 -53.27 34.28 5.76
C GLN A 228 -52.81 34.50 4.31
N PRO A 229 -52.60 33.44 3.52
CA PRO A 229 -52.12 33.61 2.16
C PRO A 229 -53.17 34.43 1.41
N GLU A 230 -52.75 35.58 0.86
CA GLU A 230 -53.58 36.38 -0.03
C GLU A 230 -54.13 35.45 -1.11
N ALA A 231 -55.45 35.25 -1.09
CA ALA A 231 -56.14 34.51 -2.11
C ALA A 231 -55.84 35.22 -3.43
N LYS A 232 -55.02 34.58 -4.29
CA LYS A 232 -54.83 35.01 -5.68
C LYS A 232 -56.23 35.13 -6.28
N SER A 233 -56.70 36.36 -6.42
CA SER A 233 -57.80 36.69 -7.30
C SER A 233 -57.33 36.32 -8.70
N ALA A 234 -57.88 35.22 -9.21
CA ALA A 234 -57.79 34.86 -10.61
C ALA A 234 -58.25 36.08 -11.44
N GLN A 235 -57.34 36.59 -12.26
CA GLN A 235 -57.67 37.38 -13.45
C GLN A 235 -57.24 36.56 -14.66
#